data_AF-A0A8H7NB06-F1
#
_entry.id   AF-A0A8H7NB06-F1
#
_cell.length_a   1.000
_cell.length_b   1.000
_cell.length_c   1.000
_cell.angle_alpha   90.00
_cell.angle_beta   90.00
_cell.angle_gamma   90.00
#
_symmetry.space_group_name_H-M   'P 1'
#
loop_
_entity.id
_entity.type
_entity.pdbx_description
1 polymer ?
#
loop_
_entity_poly.entity_id
_entity_poly.type
_entity_poly.pdbx_seq_one_letter_code
_entity_poly.pdbx_strand_id
1 'polypeptide(L)'
;VSDLLYTIPTIPHLHNLKIAVTYRELLETEEQARFCRPMQKWKQDPDADRFGGHFAPRNKYYVDGRLVGEDKPVRAETSKTPFPDPPRVPRRGGLASVMPDESDYERLCMEQGLEHLVNGKQSPSLPNGVHTPPASHADAPAGIFSTEAGETKVQSGTQAAHETHHSTTNGGGINGINGSA
;
A
#
# COMPACT_ATOMS: atom_id res chain seq x y z
N VAL A 1 25.47 28.31 -15.97
CA VAL A 1 24.75 27.45 -16.95
C VAL A 1 25.67 26.29 -17.28
N SER A 2 25.17 25.07 -17.42
CA SER A 2 25.99 23.86 -17.66
C SER A 2 26.64 23.90 -19.06
N ASP A 3 27.89 23.45 -19.16
CA ASP A 3 28.63 23.34 -20.44
C ASP A 3 27.89 22.49 -21.48
N LEU A 4 27.16 21.46 -21.04
CA LEU A 4 26.33 20.63 -21.91
C LEU A 4 25.21 21.44 -22.56
N LEU A 5 24.49 22.23 -21.76
CA LEU A 5 23.40 23.08 -22.24
C LEU A 5 23.90 24.18 -23.16
N TYR A 6 25.14 24.64 -22.98
CA TYR A 6 25.79 25.61 -23.86
C TYR A 6 26.27 24.98 -25.18
N THR A 7 26.75 23.74 -25.15
CA THR A 7 27.35 23.06 -26.31
C THR A 7 26.31 22.47 -27.25
N ILE A 8 25.20 21.93 -26.74
CA ILE A 8 24.18 21.27 -27.58
C ILE A 8 23.68 22.14 -28.75
N PRO A 9 23.37 23.44 -28.56
CA PRO A 9 22.92 24.31 -29.66
C PRO A 9 23.98 24.59 -30.72
N THR A 10 25.28 24.41 -30.41
CA THR A 10 26.37 24.69 -31.35
C THR A 10 26.61 23.53 -32.32
N ILE A 11 26.04 22.36 -32.04
CA ILE A 11 26.16 21.15 -32.85
C ILE A 11 24.91 21.06 -33.75
N PRO A 12 25.04 21.25 -35.08
CA PRO A 12 23.88 21.37 -35.98
C PRO A 12 22.91 20.19 -35.95
N HIS A 13 23.41 18.98 -35.69
CA HIS A 13 22.59 17.76 -35.64
C HIS A 13 21.91 17.52 -34.29
N LEU A 14 22.20 18.34 -33.26
CA LEU A 14 21.58 18.27 -31.93
C LEU A 14 20.61 19.43 -31.67
N HIS A 15 20.23 20.16 -32.71
CA HIS A 15 19.25 21.23 -32.63
C HIS A 15 17.85 20.71 -32.29
N ASN A 16 17.07 21.52 -31.60
CA ASN A 16 15.71 21.24 -31.12
C ASN A 16 15.63 20.04 -30.17
N LEU A 17 16.73 19.70 -29.50
CA LEU A 17 16.77 18.59 -28.54
C LEU A 17 16.16 19.04 -27.21
N LYS A 18 15.14 18.29 -26.75
CA LYS A 18 14.53 18.49 -25.44
C LYS A 18 15.27 17.68 -24.37
N ILE A 19 15.86 18.37 -23.40
CA ILE A 19 16.63 17.78 -22.30
C ILE A 19 15.80 17.89 -21.03
N ALA A 20 15.62 16.78 -20.32
CA ALA A 20 15.10 16.78 -18.96
C ALA A 20 16.26 16.66 -17.97
N VAL A 21 16.42 17.69 -17.13
CA VAL A 21 17.41 17.70 -16.05
C VAL A 21 16.70 17.36 -14.76
N THR A 22 17.18 16.30 -14.10
CA THR A 22 16.60 15.80 -12.85
C THR A 22 17.59 15.97 -11.72
N TYR A 23 17.10 16.40 -10.56
CA TYR A 23 17.90 16.44 -9.34
C TYR A 23 18.05 15.04 -8.77
N ARG A 24 19.28 14.65 -8.41
CA ARG A 24 19.54 13.37 -7.75
C ARG A 24 20.68 13.53 -6.75
N GLU A 25 20.44 13.08 -5.52
CA GLU A 25 21.48 12.96 -4.51
C GLU A 25 22.22 11.65 -4.70
N LEU A 26 23.54 11.74 -4.67
CA LEU A 26 24.40 10.57 -4.58
C LEU A 26 24.59 10.19 -3.12
N LEU A 27 24.64 8.89 -2.88
CA LEU A 27 24.96 8.34 -1.57
C LEU A 27 26.46 8.51 -1.33
N GLU A 28 26.83 8.93 -0.12
CA GLU A 28 28.21 9.24 0.24
C GLU A 28 28.85 8.12 1.06
N THR A 29 28.04 7.31 1.75
CA THR A 29 28.52 6.22 2.60
C THR A 29 27.82 4.90 2.30
N GLU A 30 28.49 3.79 2.60
CA GLU A 30 27.93 2.44 2.45
C GLU A 30 26.71 2.23 3.36
N GLU A 31 26.72 2.83 4.54
CA GLU A 31 25.60 2.78 5.48
C GLU A 31 24.34 3.44 4.90
N GLN A 32 24.49 4.58 4.19
CA GLN A 32 23.38 5.21 3.49
C GLN A 32 22.84 4.32 2.37
N ALA A 33 23.73 3.62 1.65
CA ALA A 33 23.34 2.66 0.62
C ALA A 33 22.58 1.47 1.20
N ARG A 34 22.99 0.97 2.37
CA ARG A 34 22.32 -0.15 3.06
C ARG A 34 20.86 0.14 3.39
N PHE A 35 20.53 1.38 3.75
CA PHE A 35 19.17 1.76 4.15
C PHE A 35 18.40 2.55 3.09
N CYS A 36 18.98 2.77 1.89
CA CYS A 36 18.38 3.55 0.81
C CYS A 36 17.80 4.90 1.29
N ARG A 37 18.49 5.60 2.20
CA ARG A 37 18.00 6.86 2.77
C ARG A 37 18.61 8.06 2.03
N PRO A 38 17.82 8.84 1.27
CA PRO A 38 18.29 10.10 0.72
C PRO A 38 18.53 11.12 1.85
N MET A 39 19.55 11.95 1.71
CA MET A 39 19.92 12.95 2.73
C MET A 39 19.02 14.19 2.71
N GLN A 40 18.27 14.39 1.62
CA GLN A 40 17.37 15.53 1.42
C GLN A 40 18.11 16.87 1.58
N LYS A 41 19.35 16.93 1.08
CA LYS A 41 20.23 18.10 1.12
C LYS A 41 19.59 19.33 0.49
N TRP A 42 18.76 19.12 -0.53
CA TRP A 42 17.96 20.17 -1.17
C TRP A 42 17.08 20.98 -0.19
N LYS A 43 16.77 20.45 0.99
CA LYS A 43 16.02 21.19 2.02
C LYS A 43 16.81 22.36 2.62
N GLN A 44 18.13 22.35 2.49
CA GLN A 44 19.02 23.41 2.98
C GLN A 44 19.23 24.50 1.93
N ASP A 45 18.75 24.30 0.70
CA ASP A 45 18.88 25.28 -0.37
C ASP A 45 18.01 26.52 -0.05
N PRO A 46 18.52 27.74 -0.29
CA PRO A 46 17.77 28.97 0.00
C PRO A 46 16.41 29.07 -0.71
N ASP A 47 16.22 28.35 -1.80
CA ASP A 47 14.98 28.33 -2.60
C ASP A 47 14.16 27.03 -2.43
N ALA A 48 14.42 26.23 -1.40
CA ALA A 48 13.70 24.97 -1.15
C ALA A 48 12.17 25.14 -1.05
N ASP A 49 11.71 26.29 -0.54
CA ASP A 49 10.29 26.62 -0.38
C ASP A 49 9.53 26.75 -1.71
N ARG A 50 10.25 26.92 -2.83
CA ARG A 50 9.65 27.01 -4.17
C ARG A 50 8.84 25.78 -4.55
N PHE A 51 9.18 24.63 -3.97
CA PHE A 51 8.47 23.37 -4.14
C PHE A 51 7.61 23.01 -2.93
N GLY A 52 7.22 24.00 -2.11
CA GLY A 52 6.43 23.80 -0.89
C GLY A 52 7.22 23.18 0.26
N GLY A 53 8.55 23.34 0.30
CA GLY A 53 9.45 22.95 1.40
C GLY A 53 9.56 21.45 1.70
N HIS A 54 8.67 20.63 1.11
CA HIS A 54 8.55 19.20 1.38
C HIS A 54 8.81 18.34 0.14
N PHE A 55 8.79 18.93 -1.05
CA PHE A 55 9.07 18.23 -2.29
C PHE A 55 10.47 18.56 -2.80
N ALA A 56 11.22 17.53 -3.16
CA ALA A 56 12.50 17.69 -3.81
C ALA A 56 12.36 18.46 -5.15
N PRO A 57 13.41 19.14 -5.61
CA PRO A 57 13.43 19.79 -6.91
C PRO A 57 12.96 18.84 -8.02
N ARG A 58 12.12 19.37 -8.90
CA ARG A 58 11.49 18.61 -9.98
C ARG A 58 12.25 18.76 -11.30
N ASN A 59 11.78 18.08 -12.34
CA ASN A 59 12.45 18.08 -13.64
C ASN A 59 12.41 19.48 -14.26
N LYS A 60 13.56 19.94 -14.74
CA LYS A 60 13.67 21.15 -15.56
C LYS A 60 13.85 20.73 -17.01
N TYR A 61 13.11 21.37 -17.91
CA TYR A 61 13.13 21.06 -19.33
C TYR A 61 13.84 22.16 -20.10
N TYR A 62 14.80 21.77 -20.93
CA TYR A 62 15.55 22.68 -21.77
C TYR A 62 15.38 22.31 -23.24
N VAL A 63 15.31 23.31 -24.11
CA VAL A 63 15.38 23.17 -25.56
C VAL A 63 16.45 24.13 -26.04
N ASP A 64 17.42 23.63 -26.81
CA ASP A 64 18.57 24.41 -27.28
C ASP A 64 19.25 25.18 -26.14
N GLY A 65 19.47 24.50 -25.01
CA GLY A 65 20.14 25.09 -23.85
C GLY A 65 19.31 26.09 -23.05
N ARG A 66 18.11 26.44 -23.50
CA ARG A 66 17.20 27.40 -22.84
C ARG A 66 16.14 26.67 -22.02
N LEU A 67 15.91 27.15 -20.79
CA LEU A 67 14.87 26.60 -19.92
C LEU A 67 13.49 26.92 -20.51
N VAL A 68 12.70 25.89 -20.82
CA VAL A 68 11.35 26.02 -21.38
C VAL A 68 10.25 25.64 -20.39
N GLY A 69 10.58 24.93 -19.32
CA GLY A 69 9.58 24.53 -18.34
C GLY A 69 10.17 23.81 -17.14
N GLU A 70 9.35 23.66 -16.12
CA GLU A 70 9.70 22.92 -14.91
C GLU A 70 8.46 22.30 -14.30
N ASP A 71 8.59 21.04 -13.91
CA ASP A 71 7.54 20.32 -13.20
C ASP A 71 7.27 20.99 -11.84
N LYS A 72 6.00 21.13 -11.47
CA LYS A 72 5.61 21.62 -10.15
C LYS A 72 4.88 20.53 -9.38
N PRO A 73 5.07 20.43 -8.06
CA PRO A 73 4.19 19.62 -7.23
C PRO A 73 2.75 20.10 -7.43
N VAL A 74 1.87 19.20 -7.86
CA VAL A 74 0.44 19.47 -8.01
C VAL A 74 -0.28 18.80 -6.84
N ARG A 75 -1.23 19.51 -6.21
CA ARG A 75 -2.14 18.89 -5.25
C ARG A 75 -3.12 18.03 -6.03
N ALA A 76 -3.14 16.73 -5.76
CA ALA A 76 -4.19 15.87 -6.28
C ALA A 76 -5.49 16.17 -5.50
N GLU A 77 -6.57 16.47 -6.23
CA GLU A 77 -7.90 16.51 -5.63
C GLU A 77 -8.45 15.08 -5.55
N THR A 78 -8.90 14.70 -4.36
CA THR A 78 -9.62 13.45 -4.17
C THR A 78 -11.05 13.63 -4.66
N SER A 79 -11.53 12.72 -5.52
CA SER A 79 -12.93 12.67 -5.91
C SER A 79 -13.84 12.55 -4.67
N LYS A 80 -14.89 13.37 -4.62
CA LYS A 80 -15.95 13.27 -3.59
C LYS A 80 -16.90 12.10 -3.84
N THR A 81 -16.94 11.62 -5.09
CA THR A 81 -17.68 10.41 -5.43
C THR A 81 -16.74 9.22 -5.33
N PRO A 82 -17.17 8.10 -4.70
CA PRO A 82 -16.43 6.86 -4.79
C PRO A 82 -16.27 6.49 -6.27
N PHE A 83 -15.23 5.71 -6.59
CA PHE A 83 -15.16 5.09 -7.90
C PHE A 83 -16.46 4.30 -8.13
N PRO A 84 -17.05 4.36 -9.33
CA PRO A 84 -18.25 3.58 -9.62
C PRO A 84 -17.96 2.12 -9.32
N ASP A 85 -18.82 1.50 -8.50
CA ASP A 85 -18.69 0.09 -8.21
C ASP A 85 -18.81 -0.68 -9.53
N PRO A 86 -17.79 -1.47 -9.92
CA PRO A 86 -17.93 -2.32 -11.09
C PRO A 86 -19.10 -3.29 -10.85
N PRO A 87 -19.82 -3.69 -11.91
CA PRO A 87 -20.89 -4.67 -11.77
C PRO A 87 -20.34 -5.91 -11.10
N ARG A 88 -20.91 -6.27 -9.94
CA ARG A 88 -20.51 -7.47 -9.21
C ARG A 88 -20.82 -8.68 -10.09
N VAL A 89 -19.84 -9.57 -10.21
CA VAL A 89 -19.95 -10.82 -10.96
C VAL A 89 -19.94 -12.01 -10.00
N PRO A 90 -20.65 -13.11 -10.31
CA PRO A 90 -20.60 -14.34 -9.52
C PRO A 90 -19.18 -14.92 -9.53
N ARG A 91 -18.66 -15.31 -8.36
CA ARG A 91 -17.30 -15.85 -8.22
C ARG A 91 -17.21 -17.22 -7.56
N ARG A 92 -16.58 -18.18 -8.23
CA ARG A 92 -16.22 -19.48 -7.63
C ARG A 92 -15.07 -19.27 -6.63
N GLY A 93 -15.29 -19.68 -5.38
CA GLY A 93 -14.29 -19.54 -4.30
C GLY A 93 -13.85 -18.09 -4.02
N GLY A 94 -14.67 -17.10 -4.38
CA GLY A 94 -14.39 -15.67 -4.18
C GLY A 94 -13.33 -15.07 -5.12
N LEU A 95 -12.68 -15.88 -5.98
CA LEU A 95 -11.55 -15.43 -6.81
C LEU A 95 -11.87 -15.48 -8.30
N ALA A 96 -12.42 -16.58 -8.81
CA ALA A 96 -12.64 -16.78 -10.23
C ALA A 96 -14.06 -16.37 -10.64
N SER A 97 -14.20 -15.47 -11.62
CA SER A 97 -15.50 -15.13 -12.19
C SER A 97 -16.12 -16.34 -12.90
N VAL A 98 -17.44 -16.48 -12.83
CA VAL A 98 -18.21 -17.54 -13.48
C VAL A 98 -19.10 -16.95 -14.57
N MET A 99 -19.11 -17.58 -15.73
CA MET A 99 -19.86 -17.10 -16.90
C MET A 99 -21.32 -17.60 -16.91
N PRO A 100 -22.27 -16.89 -17.57
CA PRO A 100 -23.68 -17.27 -17.61
C PRO A 100 -23.99 -18.67 -18.17
N ASP A 101 -23.11 -19.23 -18.98
CA ASP A 101 -23.21 -20.56 -19.59
C ASP A 101 -22.70 -21.70 -18.69
N GLU A 102 -22.02 -21.37 -17.58
CA GLU A 102 -21.55 -22.36 -16.62
C GLU A 102 -22.70 -22.88 -15.73
N SER A 103 -22.66 -24.17 -15.39
CA SER A 103 -23.73 -24.84 -14.66
C SER A 103 -23.96 -24.33 -13.23
N ASP A 104 -22.95 -23.73 -12.61
CA ASP A 104 -23.02 -23.17 -11.27
C ASP A 104 -23.28 -21.66 -11.24
N TYR A 105 -23.47 -21.01 -12.39
CA TYR A 105 -23.72 -19.57 -12.49
C TYR A 105 -24.94 -19.13 -11.69
N GLU A 106 -26.10 -19.73 -11.93
CA GLU A 106 -27.36 -19.36 -11.25
C GLU A 106 -27.25 -19.57 -9.74
N ARG A 107 -26.68 -20.72 -9.33
CA ARG A 107 -26.45 -21.05 -7.91
C ARG A 107 -25.56 -20.00 -7.23
N LEU A 108 -24.46 -19.61 -7.86
CA LEU A 108 -23.55 -18.60 -7.32
C LEU A 108 -24.17 -17.20 -7.34
N CYS A 109 -25.03 -16.88 -8.30
CA CYS A 109 -25.79 -15.64 -8.28
C CYS A 109 -26.66 -15.56 -7.04
N MET A 110 -27.41 -16.64 -6.73
CA MET A 110 -28.27 -16.71 -5.55
C MET A 110 -27.45 -16.65 -4.24
N GLU A 111 -26.39 -17.46 -4.14
CA GLU A 111 -25.53 -17.53 -2.94
C GLU A 111 -24.84 -16.19 -2.62
N GLN A 112 -24.51 -15.40 -3.65
CA GLN A 112 -23.75 -14.15 -3.50
C GLN A 112 -24.62 -12.88 -3.51
N GLY A 113 -25.94 -13.03 -3.50
CA GLY A 113 -26.89 -11.91 -3.55
C GLY A 113 -26.90 -11.16 -4.89
N LEU A 114 -26.51 -11.85 -5.97
CA LEU A 114 -26.50 -11.34 -7.35
C LEU A 114 -27.71 -11.84 -8.15
N GLU A 115 -28.84 -12.10 -7.48
CA GLU A 115 -30.10 -12.59 -8.09
C GLU A 115 -30.61 -11.68 -9.22
N HIS A 116 -30.24 -10.40 -9.17
CA HIS A 116 -30.53 -9.42 -10.22
C HIS A 116 -29.98 -9.81 -11.60
N LEU A 117 -28.87 -10.56 -11.64
CA LEU A 117 -28.24 -11.03 -12.87
C LEU A 117 -29.03 -12.17 -13.55
N VAL A 118 -29.90 -12.86 -12.79
CA VAL A 118 -30.76 -13.93 -13.30
C VAL A 118 -32.17 -13.39 -13.58
N ASN A 119 -32.69 -12.56 -12.68
CA ASN A 119 -34.09 -12.12 -12.69
C ASN A 119 -34.32 -10.77 -13.39
N GLY A 120 -33.27 -10.09 -13.86
CA GLY A 120 -33.36 -8.81 -14.59
C GLY A 120 -33.87 -7.61 -13.76
N LYS A 121 -34.01 -7.75 -12.44
CA LYS A 121 -34.47 -6.67 -11.53
C LYS A 121 -33.26 -5.99 -10.89
N GLN A 122 -33.20 -4.65 -10.85
CA GLN A 122 -32.04 -3.90 -10.34
C GLN A 122 -31.56 -4.37 -8.94
N SER A 123 -30.23 -4.47 -8.78
CA SER A 123 -29.58 -4.86 -7.51
C SER A 123 -29.87 -3.85 -6.40
N PRO A 124 -30.16 -4.30 -5.16
CA PRO A 124 -30.01 -3.43 -3.99
C PRO A 124 -28.52 -3.08 -3.81
N SER A 125 -28.23 -1.84 -3.41
CA SER A 125 -26.87 -1.42 -3.05
C SER A 125 -26.49 -2.06 -1.71
N LEU A 126 -25.63 -3.07 -1.72
CA LEU A 126 -25.08 -3.63 -0.50
C LEU A 126 -23.81 -2.87 -0.13
N PRO A 127 -23.69 -2.32 1.09
CA PRO A 127 -22.46 -1.69 1.54
C PRO A 127 -21.32 -2.72 1.59
N ASN A 128 -20.14 -2.34 1.11
CA ASN A 128 -18.95 -3.18 1.16
C ASN A 128 -18.62 -3.62 2.59
N GLY A 129 -18.25 -4.90 2.77
CA GLY A 129 -17.61 -5.39 3.99
C GLY A 129 -18.48 -6.18 4.97
N VAL A 130 -19.77 -6.43 4.68
CA VAL A 130 -20.59 -7.32 5.52
C VAL A 130 -20.41 -8.77 5.08
N HIS A 131 -19.25 -9.36 5.36
CA HIS A 131 -19.11 -10.81 5.37
C HIS A 131 -19.13 -11.26 6.83
N THR A 132 -20.18 -11.97 7.24
CA THR A 132 -20.14 -12.79 8.44
C THR A 132 -19.02 -13.83 8.25
N PRO A 133 -18.08 -13.98 9.21
CA PRO A 133 -17.08 -15.03 9.14
C PRO A 133 -17.78 -16.39 9.06
N PRO A 134 -17.26 -17.37 8.29
CA PRO A 134 -17.79 -18.72 8.32
C PRO A 134 -17.71 -19.26 9.75
N ALA A 135 -18.83 -19.79 10.25
CA ALA A 135 -18.88 -20.42 11.56
C ALA A 135 -17.94 -21.64 11.57
N SER A 136 -16.85 -21.56 12.33
CA SER A 136 -15.96 -22.70 12.56
C SER A 136 -16.76 -23.81 13.27
N HIS A 137 -16.87 -24.97 12.63
CA HIS A 137 -17.30 -26.19 13.28
C HIS A 137 -16.31 -26.52 14.42
N ALA A 138 -16.73 -26.29 15.66
CA ALA A 138 -16.05 -26.82 16.82
C ALA A 138 -16.54 -28.26 17.03
N ASP A 139 -15.68 -29.24 16.73
CA ASP A 139 -15.87 -30.60 17.22
C ASP A 139 -15.77 -30.58 18.74
N ALA A 140 -16.85 -30.96 19.41
CA ALA A 140 -16.87 -31.15 20.85
C ALA A 140 -16.21 -32.49 21.21
N PRO A 141 -15.18 -32.54 22.07
CA PRO A 141 -14.77 -33.80 22.67
C PRO A 141 -15.68 -34.10 23.87
N ALA A 142 -16.27 -35.29 23.83
CA ALA A 142 -17.07 -35.85 24.89
C ALA A 142 -16.21 -36.20 26.13
N GLY A 143 -16.77 -35.96 27.31
CA GLY A 143 -16.75 -36.94 28.41
C GLY A 143 -15.49 -37.09 29.24
N ILE A 144 -15.49 -36.43 30.39
CA ILE A 144 -14.63 -36.57 31.58
C ILE A 144 -14.57 -38.04 32.08
N PHE A 145 -13.39 -38.52 32.53
CA PHE A 145 -13.21 -39.16 33.85
C PHE A 145 -11.70 -39.29 34.21
N SER A 146 -11.39 -38.84 35.43
CA SER A 146 -10.11 -38.92 36.13
C SER A 146 -9.76 -40.34 36.58
N THR A 147 -8.46 -40.65 36.75
CA THR A 147 -7.86 -41.13 38.03
C THR A 147 -6.35 -41.38 37.91
N GLU A 148 -5.63 -40.82 38.90
CA GLU A 148 -4.52 -41.37 39.69
C GLU A 148 -3.10 -41.65 39.12
N ALA A 149 -2.17 -40.93 39.73
CA ALA A 149 -0.93 -41.35 40.40
C ALA A 149 0.14 -42.17 39.65
N GLY A 150 1.38 -41.65 39.66
CA GLY A 150 2.57 -42.44 39.41
C GLY A 150 3.79 -41.60 39.08
N GLU A 151 4.61 -41.28 40.09
CA GLU A 151 5.97 -40.78 39.91
C GLU A 151 6.82 -41.78 39.11
N THR A 152 7.64 -41.31 38.17
CA THR A 152 9.03 -41.79 38.03
C THR A 152 9.87 -40.86 37.16
N LYS A 153 10.97 -40.45 37.77
CA LYS A 153 12.07 -39.63 37.32
C LYS A 153 12.98 -40.42 36.38
N VAL A 154 13.38 -39.84 35.24
CA VAL A 154 14.77 -39.95 34.77
C VAL A 154 15.25 -38.58 34.32
N GLN A 155 16.30 -38.15 35.01
CA GLN A 155 16.96 -36.88 34.95
C GLN A 155 18.38 -37.13 34.44
N SER A 156 18.78 -36.42 33.41
CA SER A 156 20.16 -36.03 33.11
C SER A 156 20.03 -35.01 31.98
N GLY A 157 20.27 -33.72 32.17
CA GLY A 157 21.23 -33.03 33.03
C GLY A 157 22.08 -32.16 32.09
N THR A 158 22.43 -30.91 32.37
CA THR A 158 22.31 -30.08 33.58
C THR A 158 22.66 -28.66 33.12
N GLN A 159 21.76 -27.69 33.40
CA GLN A 159 21.95 -26.33 33.99
C GLN A 159 23.01 -25.38 33.40
N ALA A 160 22.92 -24.05 33.48
CA ALA A 160 22.09 -23.08 34.23
C ALA A 160 22.12 -21.75 33.42
N ALA A 161 21.02 -21.02 33.20
CA ALA A 161 20.17 -20.24 34.12
C ALA A 161 20.73 -18.84 34.46
N HIS A 162 19.89 -17.80 34.24
CA HIS A 162 19.54 -16.67 35.14
C HIS A 162 19.18 -15.39 34.34
N GLU A 163 17.90 -15.12 34.04
CA GLU A 163 16.91 -14.27 34.78
C GLU A 163 16.80 -12.81 34.25
N THR A 164 15.63 -12.45 33.68
CA THR A 164 14.57 -11.53 34.19
C THR A 164 14.96 -10.04 34.09
N HIS A 165 14.21 -9.14 33.42
CA HIS A 165 12.94 -8.57 33.86
C HIS A 165 12.12 -7.96 32.73
N HIS A 166 10.80 -8.16 32.81
CA HIS A 166 9.75 -7.45 32.08
C HIS A 166 9.48 -6.08 32.71
N SER A 167 9.16 -5.08 31.87
CA SER A 167 8.22 -4.03 32.27
C SER A 167 7.30 -3.68 31.10
N THR A 168 6.03 -3.99 31.31
CA THR A 168 4.87 -3.70 30.47
C THR A 168 4.38 -2.29 30.76
N THR A 169 4.07 -1.48 29.73
CA THR A 169 3.00 -0.48 29.86
C THR A 169 2.12 -0.50 28.61
N ASN A 170 0.84 -0.79 28.83
CA ASN A 170 -0.24 -0.75 27.84
C ASN A 170 -0.68 0.69 27.54
N GLY A 171 -1.35 0.85 26.40
CA GLY A 171 -2.25 1.97 26.08
C GLY A 171 -1.76 2.76 24.87
N GLY A 172 -2.48 2.92 23.77
CA GLY A 172 -3.88 2.65 23.45
C GLY A 172 -4.13 3.46 22.18
N GLY A 173 -4.60 2.83 21.12
CA GLY A 173 -4.89 3.51 19.86
C GLY A 173 -6.08 4.46 20.00
N ILE A 174 -5.97 5.64 19.40
CA ILE A 174 -7.13 6.47 19.07
C ILE A 174 -6.94 7.15 17.70
N ASN A 175 -7.71 6.68 16.72
CA ASN A 175 -8.11 7.46 15.56
C ASN A 175 -9.12 8.51 16.04
N GLY A 176 -8.82 9.79 15.83
CA GLY A 176 -9.68 10.91 16.19
C GLY A 176 -10.03 11.75 14.97
N ILE A 177 -11.10 11.34 14.30
CA ILE A 177 -11.86 12.13 13.32
C ILE A 177 -12.69 13.11 14.15
N ASN A 178 -12.66 14.41 13.86
CA ASN A 178 -13.73 15.31 14.27
C ASN A 178 -13.81 16.51 13.31
N GLY A 179 -14.82 16.47 12.44
CA GLY A 179 -15.43 17.66 11.89
C GLY A 179 -16.63 18.05 12.75
N SER A 180 -16.90 19.33 12.88
CA SER A 180 -18.20 19.87 13.28
C SER A 180 -18.33 21.33 12.85
N ALA A 181 -19.48 21.59 12.21
CA ALA A 181 -20.20 22.85 11.94
C ALA A 181 -19.49 23.95 11.15
#